data_AF-A0A6G9IEC8-F1
#
_entry.id   AF-A0A6G9IEC8-F1
#
_cell.length_a   1.000
_cell.length_b   1.000
_cell.length_c   1.000
_cell.angle_alpha   90.00
_cell.angle_beta   90.00
_cell.angle_gamma   90.00
#
_symmetry.space_group_name_H-M   'P 1'
#
loop_
_entity.id
_entity.type
_entity.pdbx_description
1 polymer ?
#
loop_
_entity_poly.entity_id
_entity_poly.type
_entity_poly.pdbx_seq_one_letter_code
_entity_poly.pdbx_strand_id
1 'polypeptide(L)' 'MSIQIPQGCLEYPDTEELIEQCYALVDAIAESDHQRSKEVLFTLLKEKIKILRSCYQVEIGKKEIIMVSSPIN' A
#
# COMPACT_ATOMS: atom_id res chain seq x y z
N MET A 1 30.16 18.06 -7.36
CA MET A 1 29.28 16.87 -7.39
C MET A 1 28.49 16.88 -6.12
N SER A 2 27.19 17.15 -6.20
CA SER A 2 26.36 17.30 -5.01
C SER A 2 25.00 16.69 -5.33
N ILE A 3 24.83 15.41 -5.02
CA ILE A 3 23.50 14.81 -4.96
C ILE A 3 22.97 15.14 -3.56
N GLN A 4 22.13 16.16 -3.46
CA GLN A 4 21.31 16.38 -2.29
C GLN A 4 20.01 15.58 -2.48
N ILE A 5 19.89 14.46 -1.77
CA ILE A 5 18.60 13.78 -1.61
C ILE A 5 17.93 14.41 -0.38
N PRO A 6 16.77 15.09 -0.53
CA PRO A 6 16.08 15.69 0.60
C PRO A 6 15.67 14.62 1.62
N GLN A 7 15.77 14.95 2.91
CA GLN A 7 15.37 14.08 4.01
C GLN A 7 13.88 13.71 3.91
N GLY A 8 13.62 12.40 3.86
CA GLY A 8 12.28 11.83 3.80
C GLY A 8 12.23 10.70 2.79
N CYS A 9 12.92 9.59 3.06
CA CYS A 9 12.68 8.34 2.34
C CYS A 9 11.24 7.88 2.64
N LEU A 10 10.30 8.37 1.85
CA LEU A 10 9.05 7.67 1.59
C LEU A 10 9.36 6.66 0.50
N GLU A 11 10.17 5.64 0.82
CA GLU A 11 10.18 4.44 0.00
C GLU A 11 8.78 3.85 0.12
N TYR A 12 7.98 4.06 -0.92
CA TYR A 12 6.70 3.41 -1.04
C TYR A 12 6.96 1.92 -1.03
N PRO A 13 6.27 1.14 -0.18
CA PRO A 13 6.37 -0.30 -0.28
C PRO A 13 5.92 -0.69 -1.68
N ASP A 14 6.57 -1.71 -2.25
CA ASP A 14 6.19 -2.21 -3.57
C ASP A 14 4.71 -2.62 -3.54
N THR A 15 3.89 -1.82 -4.22
CA THR A 15 2.44 -2.00 -4.19
C THR A 15 2.02 -3.30 -4.89
N GLU A 16 2.79 -3.76 -5.87
CA GLU A 16 2.52 -5.00 -6.58
C GLU A 16 2.79 -6.20 -5.66
N GLU A 17 3.95 -6.21 -5.01
CA GLU A 17 4.29 -7.24 -4.00
C GLU A 17 3.26 -7.27 -2.85
N LEU A 18 2.83 -6.10 -2.36
CA LEU A 18 1.79 -6.02 -1.33
C LEU A 18 0.44 -6.59 -1.79
N ILE A 19 0.07 -6.40 -3.05
CA ILE A 19 -1.15 -6.95 -3.63
C ILE A 19 -1.05 -8.48 -3.74
N GLU A 20 0.08 -9.01 -4.22
CA GLU A 20 0.34 -10.45 -4.27
C GLU A 20 0.25 -11.09 -2.88
N GLN A 21 0.86 -10.45 -1.87
CA GLN A 21 0.77 -10.90 -0.49
C GLN A 21 -0.68 -10.88 0.06
N CYS A 22 -1.52 -9.93 -0.38
CA CYS A 22 -2.94 -9.92 -0.01
C CYS A 22 -3.67 -11.12 -0.62
N TYR A 23 -3.42 -11.45 -1.89
CA TYR A 23 -4.02 -12.64 -2.52
C TYR A 23 -3.59 -13.92 -1.82
N ALA A 24 -2.29 -14.09 -1.55
CA ALA A 24 -1.78 -15.25 -0.82
C ALA A 24 -2.39 -15.39 0.58
N LEU A 25 -2.64 -14.28 1.28
CA LEU A 25 -3.32 -14.31 2.58
C LEU A 25 -4.79 -14.72 2.47
N VAL A 26 -5.50 -14.28 1.42
CA VAL A 26 -6.88 -14.70 1.18
C VAL A 26 -6.96 -16.21 0.95
N ASP A 27 -6.06 -16.75 0.14
CA ASP A 27 -5.98 -18.18 -0.13
C ASP A 27 -5.65 -18.96 1.15
N ALA A 28 -4.65 -18.52 1.92
CA ALA A 28 -4.28 -19.15 3.18
C ALA A 28 -5.40 -19.12 4.24
N ILE A 29 -6.23 -18.07 4.26
CA ILE A 29 -7.41 -17.99 5.14
C ILE A 29 -8.47 -19.01 4.70
N ALA A 30 -8.69 -19.16 3.40
CA ALA A 30 -9.67 -20.09 2.85
C ALA A 30 -9.29 -21.55 3.12
N GLU A 31 -8.00 -21.87 3.03
CA GLU A 31 -7.44 -23.21 3.25
C GLU A 31 -7.21 -23.57 4.72
N SER A 32 -7.18 -22.59 5.62
CA SER A 32 -7.00 -22.86 7.04
C SER A 32 -8.24 -23.55 7.63
N ASP A 33 -8.08 -24.54 8.51
CA ASP A 33 -9.19 -25.08 9.32
C ASP A 33 -9.16 -24.59 10.78
N HIS A 34 -8.06 -23.94 11.17
CA HIS A 34 -7.87 -23.44 12.52
C HIS A 34 -8.42 -22.03 12.66
N GLN A 35 -9.53 -21.88 13.40
CA GLN A 35 -10.20 -20.60 13.63
C GLN A 35 -9.24 -19.49 14.12
N ARG A 36 -8.37 -19.81 15.07
CA ARG A 36 -7.38 -18.85 15.60
C ARG A 36 -6.37 -18.40 14.54
N SER A 37 -5.95 -19.32 13.66
CA SER A 37 -5.05 -18.99 12.55
C SER A 37 -5.75 -18.09 11.54
N LYS A 38 -7.02 -18.35 11.22
CA LYS A 38 -7.83 -17.46 10.37
C LYS A 38 -7.90 -16.05 10.92
N GLU A 39 -8.13 -15.89 12.21
CA GLU A 39 -8.23 -14.56 12.84
C GLU A 39 -6.92 -13.77 12.75
N VAL A 40 -5.78 -14.44 12.96
CA VAL A 40 -4.46 -13.83 12.79
C VAL A 40 -4.21 -13.44 11.33
N LEU A 41 -4.48 -14.34 10.39
CA LEU A 41 -4.30 -14.08 8.96
C LEU A 41 -5.23 -12.96 8.47
N PHE A 42 -6.48 -12.91 8.93
CA PHE A 42 -7.41 -11.81 8.65
C PHE A 42 -6.92 -10.47 9.19
N THR A 43 -6.30 -10.47 10.37
CA THR A 43 -5.73 -9.26 10.95
C THR A 43 -4.58 -8.73 10.08
N LEU A 44 -3.68 -9.62 9.64
CA LEU A 44 -2.59 -9.28 8.72
C LEU A 44 -3.11 -8.76 7.37
N LEU A 45 -4.14 -9.40 6.80
CA LEU A 45 -4.77 -8.95 5.56
C LEU A 45 -5.34 -7.53 5.70
N LYS A 46 -6.02 -7.22 6.81
CA LYS A 46 -6.55 -5.89 7.09
C LYS A 46 -5.47 -4.82 7.16
N GLU A 47 -4.34 -5.12 7.80
CA GLU A 47 -3.21 -4.19 7.87
C GLU A 47 -2.63 -3.88 6.50
N LYS A 48 -2.42 -4.91 5.66
CA LYS A 48 -1.92 -4.72 4.29
C LYS A 48 -2.88 -3.91 3.42
N ILE A 49 -4.18 -4.19 3.49
CA ILE A 49 -5.21 -3.38 2.79
C ILE A 49 -5.18 -1.92 3.26
N LYS A 50 -4.97 -1.68 4.56
CA LYS A 50 -4.84 -0.32 5.10
C LYS A 50 -3.63 0.40 4.52
N ILE A 51 -2.50 -0.28 4.38
CA ILE A 51 -1.29 0.26 3.73
C ILE A 51 -1.60 0.60 2.26
N LEU A 52 -2.17 -0.33 1.50
CA LEU A 52 -2.55 -0.09 0.10
C LEU A 52 -3.52 1.09 -0.07
N ARG A 53 -4.47 1.25 0.87
CA ARG A 53 -5.38 2.41 0.87
C ARG A 53 -4.62 3.71 1.12
N SER A 54 -3.71 3.74 2.08
CA SER A 54 -2.86 4.90 2.32
C SER A 54 -2.01 5.23 1.09
N CYS A 55 -1.49 4.19 0.42
CA CYS A 55 -0.74 4.32 -0.82
C CYS A 55 -1.56 5.00 -1.92
N TYR A 56 -2.78 4.51 -2.14
CA TYR A 56 -3.70 5.07 -3.11
C TYR A 56 -4.11 6.52 -2.79
N GLN A 57 -4.35 6.85 -1.51
CA GLN A 57 -4.73 8.20 -1.10
C GLN A 57 -3.62 9.22 -1.37
N VAL A 58 -2.36 8.87 -1.12
CA VAL A 58 -1.23 9.73 -1.45
C VAL A 58 -1.08 9.89 -2.96
N GLU A 59 -1.24 8.82 -3.74
CA GLU A 59 -1.16 8.91 -5.21
C GLU A 59 -2.30 9.77 -5.80
N ILE A 60 -3.52 9.68 -5.27
CA ILE A 60 -4.60 10.63 -5.63
C ILE A 60 -4.23 12.05 -5.20
N GLY A 61 -3.82 12.25 -3.94
CA GLY A 61 -3.48 13.58 -3.43
C GLY A 61 -2.34 14.22 -4.24
N LYS A 62 -1.33 13.44 -4.66
CA LYS A 62 -0.30 13.88 -5.60
C LYS A 62 -0.90 14.26 -6.96
N LYS A 63 -1.83 13.45 -7.51
CA LYS A 63 -2.51 13.78 -8.77
C LYS A 63 -3.34 15.06 -8.68
N GLU A 64 -4.05 15.29 -7.58
CA GLU A 64 -4.80 16.53 -7.36
C GLU A 64 -3.85 17.75 -7.28
N ILE A 65 -2.73 17.64 -6.56
CA ILE A 65 -1.71 18.71 -6.50
C ILE A 65 -1.14 19.00 -7.90
N ILE A 66 -0.79 17.97 -8.68
CA ILE A 66 -0.25 18.14 -10.04
C ILE A 66 -1.30 18.78 -10.97
N MET A 67 -2.57 18.38 -10.87
CA MET A 67 -3.66 18.97 -11.67
C MET A 67 -3.91 20.45 -11.34
N VAL A 68 -3.83 20.85 -10.07
CA VAL A 68 -4.00 22.26 -9.66
C VAL A 68 -2.77 23.11 -10.00
N SER A 69 -1.61 22.48 -10.23
CA SER A 69 -0.36 23.16 -10.58
C SER A 69 -0.16 23.38 -12.09
N SER A 70 -1.09 22.94 -12.94
CA SER A 70 -0.99 23.16 -14.39
C SER A 70 -1.52 24.56 -14.73
N PRO A 71 -0.67 25.51 -15.15
CA PRO A 71 -1.15 26.82 -15.58
C PRO A 71 -1.92 26.63 -16.89
N ILE A 72 -3.17 27.08 -16.88
CA ILE A 72 -3.96 27.30 -18.09
C ILE A 72 -3.18 28.35 -18.89
N ASN A 73 -2.59 27.95 -20.01
CA ASN A 73 -2.07 28.83 -21.05
C ASN A 73 -3.04 28.80 -22.23
#